data_AF-A0A924D409-F1
#
_entry.id   AF-A0A924D409-F1
#
_cell.length_a   1.000
_cell.length_b   1.000
_cell.length_c   1.000
_cell.angle_alpha   90.00
_cell.angle_beta   90.00
_cell.angle_gamma   90.00
#
_symmetry.space_group_name_H-M   'P 1'
#
loop_
_entity.id
_entity.type
_entity.pdbx_description
1 polymer ?
#
loop_
_entity_poly.entity_id
_entity_poly.type
_entity_poly.pdbx_seq_one_letter_code
_entity_poly.pdbx_strand_id
1 'polypeptide(L)'
;MAIRNIVILTGAGVSAESGVPAFRGADGLWEGQRVEDVATPRAFARDPALVQKFYDARRAALAQVAPNAAHRALARLDAEWPKEAGRDLL
;
A
#
# COMPACT_ATOMS: atom_id res chain seq x y z
N MET A 1 3.93 32.29 -9.36
CA MET A 1 2.73 31.44 -9.52
C MET A 1 2.59 30.58 -8.27
N ALA A 2 1.43 30.58 -7.61
CA ALA A 2 1.17 29.69 -6.48
C ALA A 2 0.78 28.28 -6.99
N ILE A 3 1.24 27.22 -6.31
CA ILE A 3 0.79 25.86 -6.59
C ILE A 3 -0.66 25.76 -6.15
N ARG A 4 -1.56 25.42 -7.07
CA ARG A 4 -3.00 25.32 -6.81
C ARG A 4 -3.45 23.90 -6.46
N ASN A 5 -2.77 22.88 -7.00
CA ASN A 5 -3.10 21.47 -6.79
C ASN A 5 -1.81 20.66 -6.64
N ILE A 6 -1.81 19.71 -5.71
CA ILE A 6 -0.77 18.70 -5.55
C ILE A 6 -1.40 17.33 -5.79
N VAL A 7 -0.70 16.47 -6.52
CA VAL A 7 -1.04 15.05 -6.68
C VAL A 7 0.11 14.22 -6.15
N ILE A 8 -0.21 13.23 -5.31
CA ILE A 8 0.78 12.35 -4.68
C ILE A 8 0.47 10.92 -5.10
N LEU A 9 1.34 10.35 -5.93
CA LEU A 9 1.27 8.95 -6.34
C LEU A 9 2.28 8.15 -5.53
N THR A 10 1.80 7.21 -4.71
CA THR A 10 2.65 6.32 -3.92
C THR A 10 2.53 4.86 -4.39
N GLY A 11 3.50 4.04 -4.03
CA GLY A 11 3.47 2.59 -4.19
C GLY A 11 3.99 1.90 -2.94
N ALA A 12 4.11 0.57 -2.98
CA ALA A 12 4.50 -0.24 -1.81
C ALA A 12 5.81 0.22 -1.12
N GLY A 13 6.73 0.85 -1.85
CA GLY A 13 7.98 1.38 -1.30
C GLY A 13 7.77 2.43 -0.18
N VAL A 14 6.65 3.17 -0.19
CA VAL A 14 6.34 4.13 0.89
C VAL A 14 6.17 3.43 2.25
N SER A 15 5.83 2.14 2.23
CA SER A 15 5.59 1.33 3.43
C SER A 15 6.76 0.42 3.80
N ALA A 16 7.84 0.41 3.03
CA ALA A 16 9.03 -0.42 3.30
C ALA A 16 9.64 -0.13 4.69
N GLU A 17 9.80 1.16 5.05
CA GLU A 17 10.30 1.56 6.37
C GLU A 17 9.31 1.27 7.52
N SER A 18 8.07 0.88 7.20
CA SER A 18 7.10 0.39 8.20
C SER A 18 7.21 -1.13 8.43
N GLY A 19 8.19 -1.79 7.79
CA GLY A 19 8.33 -3.25 7.82
C GLY A 19 7.37 -4.00 6.90
N VAL A 20 6.65 -3.30 6.01
CA VAL A 20 5.80 -3.92 5.00
C VAL A 20 6.66 -4.24 3.78
N PRO A 21 6.87 -5.52 3.41
CA PRO A 21 7.75 -5.84 2.30
C PRO A 21 7.15 -5.33 0.99
N ALA A 22 8.00 -4.74 0.15
CA ALA A 22 7.58 -4.34 -1.19
C ALA A 22 7.25 -5.57 -2.04
N PHE A 23 6.51 -5.36 -3.13
CA PHE A 23 6.24 -6.43 -4.08
C PHE A 23 7.53 -6.91 -4.77
N ARG A 24 8.38 -5.98 -5.23
CA ARG A 24 9.62 -6.27 -5.96
C ARG A 24 10.85 -5.93 -5.11
N GLY A 25 11.95 -6.67 -5.27
CA GLY A 25 13.22 -6.47 -4.56
C GLY A 25 13.77 -7.79 -3.99
N ALA A 26 15.02 -7.77 -3.51
CA ALA A 26 15.73 -8.95 -2.97
C ALA A 26 15.04 -9.59 -1.73
N ASP A 27 14.11 -8.87 -1.10
CA ASP A 27 13.27 -9.34 0.02
C ASP A 27 11.77 -9.14 -0.28
N GLY A 28 11.39 -9.13 -1.57
CA GLY A 28 10.03 -8.83 -2.00
C GLY A 28 9.03 -9.95 -1.68
N LEU A 29 7.75 -9.61 -1.55
CA LEU A 29 6.65 -10.58 -1.34
C LEU A 29 6.61 -11.73 -2.37
N TRP A 30 7.29 -11.58 -3.50
CA TRP A 30 7.37 -12.57 -4.60
C TRP A 30 8.55 -13.55 -4.51
N GLU A 31 9.48 -13.39 -3.57
CA GLU A 31 10.65 -14.30 -3.40
C GLU A 31 10.25 -15.74 -3.03
N GLY A 32 9.01 -15.98 -2.57
CA GLY A 32 8.52 -17.32 -2.19
C GLY A 32 7.18 -17.75 -2.78
N GLN A 33 6.48 -16.88 -3.52
CA GLN A 33 5.18 -17.19 -4.12
C GLN A 33 5.04 -16.39 -5.42
N ARG A 34 4.66 -17.06 -6.51
CA ARG A 34 4.40 -16.39 -7.79
C ARG A 34 3.14 -15.55 -7.73
N VAL A 35 3.20 -14.30 -8.19
CA VAL A 35 2.05 -13.39 -8.22
C VAL A 35 0.87 -13.95 -9.02
N GLU A 36 1.18 -14.66 -10.11
CA GLU A 36 0.14 -15.21 -11.00
C GLU A 36 -0.69 -16.28 -10.31
N ASP A 37 -0.18 -16.86 -9.22
CA ASP A 37 -0.84 -17.93 -8.46
C ASP A 37 -1.69 -17.42 -7.30
N VAL A 38 -1.62 -16.13 -6.98
CA VAL A 38 -2.29 -15.57 -5.79
C VAL A 38 -3.01 -14.25 -6.02
N ALA A 39 -2.65 -13.47 -7.04
CA ALA A 39 -3.18 -12.12 -7.27
C ALA A 39 -3.85 -11.96 -8.63
N THR A 40 -4.53 -13.00 -9.13
CA THR A 40 -5.33 -12.91 -10.36
C THR A 40 -6.71 -13.56 -10.16
N PRO A 41 -7.74 -13.12 -10.90
CA PRO A 41 -9.05 -13.79 -10.86
C PRO A 41 -8.97 -15.28 -11.23
N ARG A 42 -8.07 -15.62 -12.17
CA ARG A 42 -7.83 -17.02 -12.58
C ARG A 42 -7.19 -17.85 -11.47
N ALA A 43 -6.27 -17.28 -10.69
CA ALA A 43 -5.72 -17.93 -9.52
C ALA A 43 -6.80 -18.24 -8.49
N PHE A 44 -7.66 -17.27 -8.18
CA PHE A 44 -8.75 -17.47 -7.24
C PHE A 44 -9.74 -18.53 -7.72
N ALA A 45 -10.11 -18.52 -9.01
CA ALA A 45 -10.97 -19.57 -9.57
C ALA A 45 -10.34 -20.98 -9.52
N ARG A 46 -9.01 -21.06 -9.64
CA ARG A 46 -8.27 -22.32 -9.62
C ARG A 46 -8.05 -22.87 -8.21
N ASP A 47 -7.65 -22.02 -7.27
CA ASP A 47 -7.42 -22.39 -5.87
C ASP A 47 -7.74 -21.21 -4.92
N PRO A 48 -9.01 -21.07 -4.50
CA PRO A 48 -9.42 -20.01 -3.58
C PRO A 48 -8.76 -20.10 -2.20
N ALA A 49 -8.39 -21.31 -1.75
CA ALA A 49 -7.84 -21.53 -0.43
C ALA A 49 -6.40 -21.03 -0.35
N LEU A 50 -5.60 -21.28 -1.39
CA LEU A 50 -4.25 -20.73 -1.51
C LEU A 50 -4.28 -19.20 -1.52
N VAL A 51 -5.17 -18.60 -2.33
CA VAL A 51 -5.31 -17.13 -2.40
C VAL A 51 -5.70 -16.55 -1.04
N GLN A 52 -6.70 -17.13 -0.37
CA GLN A 52 -7.12 -16.66 0.95
C GLN A 52 -5.99 -16.77 1.97
N LYS A 53 -5.34 -17.94 2.07
CA LYS A 53 -4.19 -18.14 2.96
C LYS A 53 -3.07 -17.12 2.69
N PHE A 54 -2.81 -16.81 1.41
CA PHE A 54 -1.85 -15.79 1.03
C PHE A 54 -2.23 -14.42 1.61
N TYR A 55 -3.45 -13.94 1.40
CA TYR A 55 -3.89 -12.62 1.89
C TYR A 55 -4.10 -12.56 3.41
N ASP A 56 -4.53 -13.64 4.05
CA ASP A 56 -4.70 -13.71 5.50
C ASP A 56 -3.36 -13.60 6.23
N ALA A 57 -2.31 -14.22 5.71
CA ALA A 57 -0.96 -14.06 6.25
C ALA A 57 -0.49 -12.59 6.19
N ARG A 58 -0.78 -11.87 5.09
CA ARG A 58 -0.45 -10.43 4.98
C ARG A 58 -1.25 -9.62 5.99
N ARG A 59 -2.55 -9.90 6.11
CA ARG A 59 -3.43 -9.19 7.06
C ARG A 59 -2.97 -9.37 8.51
N ALA A 60 -2.58 -10.58 8.88
CA ALA A 60 -2.02 -10.87 10.20
C ALA A 60 -0.73 -10.08 10.47
N ALA A 61 0.17 -9.99 9.47
CA ALA A 61 1.41 -9.22 9.59
C ALA A 61 1.16 -7.71 9.79
N LEU A 62 0.09 -7.16 9.18
CA LEU A 62 -0.27 -5.75 9.35
C LEU A 62 -0.68 -5.37 10.79
N ALA A 63 -1.04 -6.33 11.64
CA ALA A 63 -1.38 -6.03 13.04
C ALA A 63 -0.18 -5.50 13.85
N GLN A 64 1.05 -5.66 13.35
CA GLN A 64 2.30 -5.28 14.02
C GLN A 64 3.01 -4.08 13.37
N VAL A 65 2.42 -3.46 12.34
CA VAL A 65 3.04 -2.34 11.64
C VAL A 65 2.36 -1.02 12.01
N ALA A 66 3.14 0.06 12.00
CA ALA A 66 2.65 1.42 12.23
C ALA A 66 3.07 2.33 11.05
N PRO A 67 2.33 3.42 10.79
CA PRO A 67 2.75 4.40 9.78
C PRO A 67 4.17 4.91 10.06
N ASN A 68 5.04 4.95 9.06
CA ASN A 68 6.36 5.59 9.17
C ASN A 68 6.30 7.13 8.99
N ALA A 69 7.47 7.76 8.94
CA ALA A 69 7.61 9.20 8.78
C ALA A 69 6.98 9.73 7.47
N ALA A 70 7.08 8.99 6.36
CA ALA A 70 6.49 9.38 5.09
C ALA A 70 4.97 9.47 5.18
N HIS A 71 4.29 8.45 5.72
CA HIS A 71 2.83 8.49 5.91
C HIS A 71 2.40 9.67 6.81
N ARG A 72 3.12 9.91 7.91
CA ARG A 72 2.83 11.05 8.80
C ARG A 72 3.03 12.39 8.11
N ALA A 73 4.06 12.53 7.28
CA ALA A 73 4.31 13.75 6.52
C ALA A 73 3.19 14.01 5.50
N LEU A 74 2.72 12.97 4.82
CA LEU A 74 1.59 13.08 3.87
C LEU A 74 0.29 13.46 4.58
N ALA A 75 -0.01 12.84 5.72
CA ALA A 75 -1.17 13.20 6.53
C ALA A 75 -1.11 14.65 7.04
N ARG A 76 0.08 15.09 7.48
CA ARG A 76 0.31 16.47 7.89
C ARG A 76 0.14 17.45 6.73
N LEU A 77 0.66 17.10 5.56
CA LEU A 77 0.49 17.91 4.34
C LEU A 77 -0.99 18.10 4.02
N ASP A 78 -1.80 17.03 4.02
CA ASP A 78 -3.24 17.13 3.77
C ASP A 78 -3.97 17.99 4.81
N ALA A 79 -3.62 17.83 6.09
CA ALA A 79 -4.22 18.60 7.18
C ALA A 79 -3.88 20.10 7.12
N GLU A 80 -2.67 20.45 6.69
CA GLU A 80 -2.18 21.84 6.62
C GLU A 80 -2.40 22.48 5.24
N TRP A 81 -2.81 21.71 4.22
CA TRP A 81 -2.98 22.23 2.86
C TRP A 81 -4.18 23.18 2.78
N PRO A 82 -4.02 24.39 2.23
CA PRO A 82 -5.15 25.31 2.05
C PRO A 82 -6.23 24.69 1.16
N LYS A 83 -7.38 24.35 1.75
CA LYS A 83 -8.53 23.80 1.01
C LYS A 83 -9.33 24.92 0.36
N GLU A 84 -9.57 24.82 -0.94
CA GLU A 84 -10.58 25.63 -1.61
C GLU A 84 -11.98 25.13 -1.19
N ALA A 85 -12.89 26.05 -0.83
CA ALA A 85 -14.25 25.69 -0.45
C ALA A 85 -14.91 24.83 -1.54
N GLY A 86 -15.42 23.65 -1.17
CA GLY A 86 -16.08 22.71 -2.09
C GLY A 86 -15.18 21.67 -2.74
N ARG A 87 -13.90 21.56 -2.35
CA ARG A 87 -12.98 20.49 -2.78
C ARG A 87 -12.49 19.66 -1.59
N ASP A 88 -13.40 18.91 -0.98
CA ASP A 88 -13.03 17.75 -0.17
C ASP A 88 -12.83 16.57 -1.13
N LEU A 89 -11.59 16.40 -1.62
CA LEU A 89 -11.20 15.23 -2.42
C LEU A 89 -10.46 14.19 -1.58
N LEU A 90 -10.84 14.11 -0.31
CA LEU A 90 -10.95 12.87 0.44
C LEU A 90 -12.37 12.78 1.00
#